data_AF-A0A662I304-F1
#
_entry.id   AF-A0A662I304-F1
#
_cell.length_a   1.000
_cell.length_b   1.000
_cell.length_c   1.000
_cell.angle_alpha   90.00
_cell.angle_beta   90.00
_cell.angle_gamma   90.00
#
_symmetry.space_group_name_H-M   'P 1'
#
loop_
_entity.id
_entity.type
_entity.pdbx_description
1 polymer ?
#
loop_
_entity_poly.entity_id
_entity_poly.type
_entity_poly.pdbx_seq_one_letter_code
_entity_poly.pdbx_strand_id
1 'polypeptide(L)' 'MAVIYKCFCGKIFYSKKMAREHIKKEHPELIDKVLSRMSKRKIENLKRRGVDPVNWAAGRIVSAMSLMGSFSNKSVVEY' A
#
# COMPACT_ATOMS: atom_id res chain seq x y z
N MET A 1 -9.40 9.16 18.07
CA MET A 1 -8.44 8.09 17.73
C MET A 1 -7.73 8.47 16.44
N ALA A 2 -6.42 8.70 16.47
CA ALA A 2 -5.65 8.97 15.26
C ALA A 2 -5.31 7.64 14.56
N VAL A 3 -5.72 7.47 13.31
CA VAL A 3 -5.34 6.30 12.52
C VAL A 3 -3.94 6.55 11.96
N ILE A 4 -2.99 5.74 12.39
CA ILE A 4 -1.59 5.82 11.97
C ILE A 4 -1.33 4.71 10.95
N TYR A 5 -0.76 5.08 9.81
CA TYR A 5 -0.37 4.16 8.74
C TYR A 5 1.15 4.01 8.77
N LYS A 6 1.64 2.88 9.28
CA LYS A 6 3.07 2.54 9.25
C LYS A 6 3.38 1.76 7.98
N CYS A 7 4.37 2.21 7.22
CA CYS A 7 4.88 1.51 6.06
C CYS A 7 5.99 0.53 6.43
N PHE A 8 6.22 -0.48 5.58
CA PHE A 8 7.25 -1.50 5.79
C PHE A 8 8.68 -0.92 5.82
N CYS A 9 8.90 0.22 5.16
CA CYS A 9 10.15 0.98 5.23
C CYS A 9 10.34 1.75 6.55
N GLY A 10 9.41 1.65 7.51
CA GLY A 10 9.47 2.34 8.80
C GLY A 10 8.83 3.73 8.81
N LYS A 11 8.48 4.32 7.65
CA LYS A 11 7.83 5.63 7.60
C LYS A 11 6.40 5.58 8.16
N ILE A 12 6.06 6.62 8.91
CA ILE A 12 4.75 6.77 9.57
C ILE A 12 3.97 7.88 8.88
N PHE A 13 2.71 7.60 8.55
CA PHE A 13 1.81 8.55 7.91
C PHE A 13 0.52 8.68 8.73
N TYR A 14 0.05 9.91 8.89
CA TYR A 14 -1.23 10.21 9.54
C TYR A 14 -2.39 10.29 8.53
N SER A 15 -2.09 10.12 7.24
CA SER A 15 -3.04 10.27 6.15
C SER A 15 -2.94 9.10 5.19
N LYS A 16 -4.09 8.46 4.91
CA LYS A 16 -4.21 7.38 3.92
C LYS A 16 -3.70 7.79 2.54
N LYS A 17 -3.92 9.07 2.16
CA LYS A 17 -3.46 9.64 0.89
C LYS A 17 -1.93 9.67 0.82
N MET A 18 -1.27 10.21 1.85
CA MET A 18 0.19 10.27 1.93
C MET A 18 0.82 8.87 1.93
N ALA A 19 0.29 7.94 2.72
CA ALA A 19 0.75 6.55 2.73
C ALA A 19 0.64 5.91 1.33
N ARG A 20 -0.44 6.19 0.60
CA ARG A 20 -0.63 5.65 -0.75
C ARG A 20 0.35 6.25 -1.75
N GLU A 21 0.58 7.55 -1.70
CA GLU A 21 1.55 8.20 -2.59
C GLU A 21 2.99 7.73 -2.32
N HIS A 22 3.33 7.53 -1.05
CA HIS A 22 4.60 6.96 -0.65
C HIS A 22 4.81 5.56 -1.25
N ILE A 23 3.86 4.63 -1.11
CA ILE A 23 3.98 3.27 -1.68
C ILE A 23 4.13 3.31 -3.21
N LYS A 24 3.43 4.22 -3.89
CA LYS A 24 3.55 4.35 -5.35
C LYS A 24 4.94 4.76 -5.80
N LYS A 25 5.62 5.62 -5.03
CA LYS A 25 6.96 6.10 -5.38
C LYS A 25 8.06 5.15 -4.90
N GLU A 26 7.91 4.60 -3.70
CA GLU A 26 9.01 3.98 -2.96
C GLU A 26 8.91 2.45 -2.93
N HIS A 27 7.72 1.90 -3.21
CA HIS A 27 7.48 0.46 -3.26
C HIS A 27 6.74 0.03 -4.53
N PRO A 28 7.23 0.40 -5.74
CA PRO A 28 6.62 -0.04 -6.99
C PRO A 28 6.61 -1.57 -7.14
N GLU A 29 7.62 -2.25 -6.59
CA GLU A 29 7.72 -3.71 -6.56
C GLU A 29 6.53 -4.39 -5.86
N LEU A 30 6.01 -3.78 -4.79
CA LEU A 30 4.87 -4.34 -4.05
C LEU A 30 3.59 -4.18 -4.86
N ILE A 31 3.46 -3.08 -5.58
CA ILE A 31 2.33 -2.83 -6.49
C ILE A 31 2.36 -3.85 -7.62
N ASP A 32 3.52 -4.04 -8.25
CA ASP A 32 3.68 -5.03 -9.31
C ASP A 32 3.36 -6.44 -8.81
N LYS A 33 3.85 -6.83 -7.63
CA LYS A 33 3.53 -8.12 -7.01
C LYS A 33 2.03 -8.32 -6.77
N VAL A 34 1.33 -7.28 -6.33
CA VAL A 34 -0.13 -7.32 -6.16
C VAL A 34 -0.84 -7.45 -7.50
N LEU A 35 -0.39 -6.70 -8.52
CA LEU A 35 -0.98 -6.74 -9.86
C LEU A 35 -0.69 -8.05 -10.58
N SER A 36 0.49 -8.64 -10.41
CA SER A 36 0.91 -9.93 -10.98
C SER A 36 0.08 -11.09 -10.42
N ARG A 37 -0.34 -11.00 -9.14
CA ARG A 37 -1.29 -11.94 -8.53
C ARG A 37 -2.74 -11.74 -8.99
N MET A 38 -3.04 -10.66 -9.70
CA MET A 38 -4.37 -10.41 -10.24
C MET A 38 -4.54 -11.02 -11.62
N SER A 39 -5.69 -11.66 -11.84
CA SER A 39 -6.08 -12.10 -13.18
C SER A 39 -6.27 -10.91 -14.12
N LYS A 40 -5.88 -11.07 -15.39
CA LYS A 40 -6.09 -10.07 -16.46
C LYS A 40 -7.53 -9.52 -16.49
N ARG A 41 -8.52 -10.41 -16.38
CA ARG A 41 -9.96 -10.05 -16.29
C ARG A 41 -10.27 -9.06 -15.18
N LYS A 42 -9.61 -9.17 -14.01
CA LYS A 42 -9.84 -8.27 -12.88
C LYS A 42 -9.22 -6.90 -13.12
N ILE A 43 -8.04 -6.86 -13.73
CA ILE A 43 -7.37 -5.62 -14.14
C ILE A 43 -8.22 -4.89 -15.19
N GLU A 44 -8.74 -5.60 -16.19
CA GLU A 44 -9.65 -5.01 -17.18
C GLU A 44 -10.95 -4.51 -16.57
N ASN A 45 -11.55 -5.24 -15.62
CA ASN A 45 -12.74 -4.77 -14.92
C ASN A 45 -12.48 -3.49 -14.10
N LEU A 46 -11.29 -3.30 -13.53
CA LEU A 46 -10.93 -2.04 -12.87
C LEU A 46 -10.86 -0.90 -13.89
N LYS A 47 -10.19 -1.12 -15.03
CA LYS A 47 -10.10 -0.14 -16.10
C LYS A 47 -11.48 0.25 -16.65
N ARG A 48 -12.38 -0.73 -16.88
CA ARG A 48 -13.76 -0.50 -17.32
C ARG A 48 -14.57 0.35 -16.34
N ARG A 49 -14.24 0.30 -15.05
CA ARG A 49 -14.87 1.11 -14.01
C ARG A 49 -14.20 2.48 -13.83
N GLY A 50 -13.21 2.83 -14.66
CA GLY A 50 -12.43 4.06 -14.51
C GLY A 50 -11.49 4.06 -13.30
N VAL A 51 -11.18 2.89 -12.74
CA VAL A 51 -10.29 2.76 -11.59
C VAL A 51 -8.90 2.36 -12.05
N ASP A 52 -7.92 3.21 -11.77
CA ASP A 52 -6.52 2.91 -12.05
C ASP A 52 -6.03 1.69 -11.22
N PRO A 53 -5.52 0.62 -11.86
CA PRO A 53 -5.08 -0.60 -11.17
C PRO A 53 -3.96 -0.35 -10.16
N VAL A 54 -3.02 0.56 -10.46
CA VAL A 54 -1.89 0.90 -9.59
C VAL A 54 -2.38 1.60 -8.32
N ASN A 55 -3.26 2.60 -8.47
CA ASN A 55 -3.89 3.30 -7.36
C ASN A 55 -4.77 2.36 -6.52
N TRP A 56 -5.46 1.41 -7.15
CA TRP A 56 -6.21 0.36 -6.48
C TRP A 56 -5.30 -0.56 -5.66
N ALA A 57 -4.20 -1.04 -6.26
CA ALA A 57 -3.22 -1.91 -5.60
C ALA A 57 -2.56 -1.20 -4.41
N ALA A 58 -2.09 0.05 -4.59
CA ALA A 58 -1.56 0.87 -3.51
C ALA A 58 -2.59 1.05 -2.38
N GLY A 59 -3.86 1.28 -2.72
CA GLY A 59 -4.94 1.35 -1.73
C GLY A 59 -5.13 0.06 -0.94
N ARG A 60 -5.03 -1.11 -1.59
CA ARG A 60 -5.09 -2.43 -0.94
C ARG A 60 -3.92 -2.66 0.00
N ILE A 61 -2.71 -2.25 -0.38
CA ILE A 61 -1.51 -2.35 0.46
C ILE A 61 -1.66 -1.46 1.71
N VAL A 62 -2.07 -0.19 1.55
CA VAL A 62 -2.34 0.71 2.69
C VAL A 62 -3.37 0.12 3.65
N SER A 63 -4.47 -0.41 3.11
CA SER A 63 -5.52 -1.01 3.93
C SER A 63 -5.05 -2.28 4.65
N ALA A 64 -4.19 -3.09 4.03
CA ALA A 64 -3.58 -4.25 4.70
C ALA A 64 -2.66 -3.83 5.85
N MET A 65 -1.91 -2.72 5.70
CA MET A 65 -1.07 -2.17 6.76
C MET A 65 -1.86 -1.66 7.97
N SER A 66 -3.08 -1.14 7.77
CA SER A 66 -3.96 -0.75 8.89
C SER A 66 -4.61 -1.93 9.61
N LEU A 67 -4.86 -3.04 8.92
CA LEU A 67 -5.48 -4.24 9.52
C LEU A 67 -4.45 -5.10 10.26
N MET A 68 -3.19 -5.09 9.81
CA MET A 68 -2.06 -5.68 10.55
C MET A 68 -1.56 -4.73 11.64
N GLY A 69 -2.45 -4.26 12.51
CA GLY A 69 -2.04 -3.69 13.77
C GLY A 69 -1.08 -4.67 14.45
N SER A 70 0.17 -4.24 14.65
CA SER A 70 1.19 -4.97 15.42
C SER A 70 1.95 -6.11 14.72
N PHE A 71 2.40 -5.97 13.47
CA PHE A 71 3.68 -6.59 13.10
C PHE A 71 4.82 -5.61 13.35
N SER A 72 5.22 -5.57 14.63
CA SER A 72 6.48 -5.00 15.08
C SER A 72 7.64 -5.72 14.39
N ASN A 73 8.15 -5.16 13.30
CA ASN A 73 9.56 -5.34 13.00
C ASN A 73 10.31 -4.22 13.73
N LYS A 74 11.10 -4.63 14.72
CA LYS A 74 12.15 -3.82 15.36
C LYS A 74 13.12 -3.41 14.25
N SER A 75 12.92 -2.23 13.67
CA SER A 75 13.99 -1.58 12.93
C SER A 75 14.73 -0.73 13.96
N VAL A 76 15.87 -1.24 14.41
CA VAL A 76 16.88 -0.50 15.16
C VAL A 76 17.09 0.84 14.44
N VAL A 77 16.79 1.94 15.13
CA VAL A 77 17.24 3.27 14.75
C VAL A 77 18.61 3.39 15.38
N GLU A 78 19.66 3.15 14.61
CA GLU A 78 21.00 3.60 15.01
C GLU A 78 21.04 5.12 14.85
N TYR A 79 21.44 5.78 15.94
CA TYR A 79 21.69 7.22 16.03
C TYR A 79 23.03 7.57 15.39
#